data_AF-A0A3S5B9W4-F1
#
_entry.id   AF-A0A3S5B9W4-F1
#
_cell.length_a   1.000
_cell.length_b   1.000
_cell.length_c   1.000
_cell.angle_alpha   90.00
_cell.angle_beta   90.00
_cell.angle_gamma   90.00
#
_symmetry.space_group_name_H-M   'P 1'
#
loop_
_entity.id
_entity.type
_entity.pdbx_description
1 polymer ?
#
loop_
_entity_poly.entity_id
_entity_poly.type
_entity_poly.pdbx_seq_one_letter_code
_entity_poly.pdbx_strand_id
1 'polypeptide(L)'
;MTMTPVATAAEVIYYNGTIFTADAENRVCSALAIGQGYILAVGTDEQVLALATPTTERIDLHGKMMMPGLIDSHMHPFWVANSSRGATCTMRR
;
A
#
# COMPACT_ATOMS: atom_id res chain seq x y z
N MET A 1 -4.38 -6.24 -27.08
CA MET A 1 -4.20 -5.76 -25.69
C MET A 1 -4.80 -4.37 -25.63
N THR A 2 -6.04 -4.26 -25.17
CA THR A 2 -6.72 -2.97 -24.99
C THR A 2 -6.08 -2.24 -23.83
N MET A 3 -5.46 -1.09 -24.07
CA MET A 3 -4.99 -0.21 -23.00
C MET A 3 -6.22 0.36 -22.31
N THR A 4 -6.44 -0.04 -21.07
CA THR A 4 -7.48 0.53 -20.21
C THR A 4 -7.15 2.02 -20.00
N PRO A 5 -8.10 2.94 -20.21
CA PRO A 5 -7.85 4.37 -19.97
C PRO A 5 -7.42 4.54 -18.51
N VAL A 6 -6.37 5.33 -18.27
CA VAL A 6 -5.93 5.66 -16.90
C VAL A 6 -7.07 6.43 -16.26
N ALA A 7 -7.81 5.78 -15.36
CA ALA A 7 -8.86 6.44 -14.63
C ALA A 7 -8.20 7.51 -13.74
N THR A 8 -8.54 8.77 -13.96
CA THR A 8 -8.12 9.90 -13.12
C THR A 8 -8.80 9.89 -11.75
N ALA A 9 -9.75 8.97 -11.52
CA ALA A 9 -10.49 8.84 -10.28
C ALA A 9 -9.74 7.94 -9.29
N ALA A 10 -9.68 8.37 -8.03
CA ALA A 10 -9.22 7.52 -6.94
C ALA A 10 -10.19 6.33 -6.77
N GLU A 11 -9.68 5.11 -6.89
CA GLU A 11 -10.44 3.88 -6.66
C GLU A 11 -10.49 3.56 -5.17
N VAL A 12 -9.35 3.73 -4.49
CA VAL A 12 -9.20 3.47 -3.06
C VAL A 12 -8.47 4.63 -2.39
N ILE A 13 -8.98 5.10 -1.26
CA ILE A 13 -8.33 6.08 -0.39
C ILE A 13 -8.12 5.46 0.98
N TYR A 14 -6.85 5.43 1.41
CA TYR A 14 -6.48 5.14 2.79
C TYR A 14 -6.30 6.46 3.54
N TYR A 15 -6.88 6.59 4.73
CA TYR A 15 -6.83 7.81 5.52
C TYR A 15 -6.75 7.51 7.02
N ASN A 16 -6.46 8.53 7.83
CA ASN A 16 -6.34 8.41 9.29
C ASN A 16 -5.30 7.36 9.72
N GLY A 17 -4.14 7.35 9.06
CA GLY A 17 -3.03 6.44 9.37
C GLY A 17 -1.68 7.15 9.44
N THR A 18 -0.62 6.40 9.70
CA THR A 18 0.77 6.87 9.56
C THR A 18 1.38 6.20 8.34
N ILE A 19 1.44 6.91 7.22
CA ILE A 19 1.90 6.38 5.94
C ILE A 19 3.34 6.80 5.70
N PHE A 20 4.26 5.85 5.70
CA PHE A 20 5.65 6.08 5.33
C PHE A 20 5.82 5.86 3.82
N THR A 21 6.32 6.86 3.10
CA THR A 21 6.46 6.79 1.63
C THR A 21 7.80 6.22 1.17
N ALA A 22 8.81 6.19 2.05
CA ALA A 22 10.19 5.81 1.73
C ALA A 22 10.76 6.52 0.48
N ASP A 23 10.33 7.74 0.22
CA ASP A 23 10.91 8.58 -0.81
C ASP A 23 12.23 9.22 -0.34
N ALA A 24 12.91 9.96 -1.21
CA ALA A 24 14.19 10.59 -0.89
C ALA A 24 14.11 11.56 0.32
N GLU A 25 12.92 12.07 0.61
CA GLU A 25 12.64 12.99 1.71
C GLU A 25 12.17 12.27 2.98
N ASN A 26 12.00 10.94 2.94
CA ASN A 26 11.45 10.12 4.02
C ASN A 26 10.12 10.67 4.56
N ARG A 27 9.22 11.12 3.67
CA ARG A 27 7.98 11.76 4.08
C ARG A 27 7.03 10.78 4.77
N VAL A 28 6.40 11.27 5.84
CA VAL A 28 5.30 10.62 6.55
C VAL A 28 4.03 11.42 6.29
N CYS A 29 2.98 10.75 5.83
CA CYS A 29 1.70 11.34 5.48
C CYS A 29 0.55 10.63 6.19
N SER A 30 -0.65 11.21 6.19
CA SER A 30 -1.80 10.62 6.88
C SER A 30 -2.76 9.89 5.94
N ALA A 31 -2.78 10.29 4.66
CA ALA A 31 -3.64 9.71 3.64
C ALA A 31 -2.95 9.51 2.29
N LEU A 32 -3.48 8.54 1.53
CA LEU A 32 -2.99 8.14 0.21
C LEU A 32 -4.15 7.67 -0.68
N ALA A 33 -4.16 8.11 -1.94
CA ALA A 33 -5.12 7.70 -2.97
C ALA A 33 -4.47 6.80 -4.02
N ILE A 34 -5.15 5.72 -4.38
CA ILE A 34 -4.75 4.75 -5.40
C ILE A 34 -5.81 4.71 -6.51
N GLY A 35 -5.36 4.64 -7.75
CA GLY A 35 -6.21 4.32 -8.90
C GLY A 35 -5.41 3.57 -9.96
N GLN A 36 -6.01 2.52 -10.54
CA GLN A 36 -5.39 1.69 -11.59
C GLN A 36 -4.02 1.12 -11.19
N GLY A 37 -3.83 0.83 -9.90
CA GLY A 37 -2.55 0.32 -9.36
C GLY A 37 -1.45 1.37 -9.18
N TYR A 38 -1.74 2.65 -9.40
CA TYR A 38 -0.79 3.75 -9.19
C TYR A 38 -1.24 4.65 -8.03
N ILE A 39 -0.25 5.25 -7.36
CA ILE A 39 -0.48 6.27 -6.33
C ILE A 39 -0.81 7.58 -7.05
N LEU A 40 -2.03 8.09 -6.85
CA LEU A 40 -2.49 9.34 -7.47
C LEU A 40 -2.14 10.57 -6.63
N ALA A 41 -2.23 10.45 -5.31
CA ALA A 41 -1.95 11.54 -4.38
C ALA A 41 -1.54 11.00 -3.01
N VAL A 42 -0.70 11.75 -2.31
CA VAL A 42 -0.27 11.50 -0.93
C VAL A 42 -0.28 12.84 -0.19
N GLY A 43 -0.81 12.89 1.02
CA GLY A 43 -0.92 14.15 1.77
C GLY A 43 -1.66 14.01 3.09
N THR A 44 -2.35 15.08 3.49
CA THR A 44 -3.22 15.07 4.67
C THR A 44 -4.56 14.42 4.37
N ASP A 45 -5.29 14.02 5.42
CA ASP A 45 -6.60 13.38 5.29
C ASP A 45 -7.56 14.26 4.51
N GLU A 46 -7.58 15.57 4.79
CA GLU A 46 -8.48 16.52 4.13
C GLU A 46 -8.15 16.66 2.64
N GLN A 47 -6.86 16.72 2.28
CA GLN A 47 -6.41 16.89 0.91
C GLN A 47 -6.76 15.67 0.05
N VAL A 48 -6.58 14.47 0.60
CA VAL A 48 -6.81 13.22 -0.14
C VAL A 48 -8.29 12.86 -0.16
N LEU A 49 -9.04 13.08 0.94
CA LEU A 49 -10.49 12.85 0.97
C LEU A 49 -11.26 13.79 0.03
N ALA A 50 -10.72 14.98 -0.27
CA ALA A 50 -11.30 15.87 -1.27
C ALA A 50 -11.28 15.28 -2.70
N LEU A 51 -10.39 14.33 -2.98
CA LEU A 51 -10.30 13.62 -4.27
C LEU A 51 -11.28 12.44 -4.36
N ALA A 52 -12.03 12.16 -3.29
CA ALA A 52 -12.98 11.05 -3.26
C ALA A 52 -14.16 11.30 -4.20
N THR A 53 -14.41 10.35 -5.09
CA THR A 53 -15.61 10.29 -5.95
C THR A 53 -16.65 9.35 -5.33
N PRO A 54 -17.91 9.34 -5.82
CA PRO A 54 -18.94 8.42 -5.32
C PRO A 54 -18.59 6.93 -5.46
N THR A 55 -17.66 6.60 -6.35
CA THR A 55 -17.19 5.22 -6.60
C THR A 55 -15.93 4.88 -5.82
N THR A 56 -15.34 5.83 -5.08
CA THR A 56 -14.10 5.62 -4.35
C THR A 56 -14.34 4.87 -3.04
N GLU A 57 -13.64 3.76 -2.86
CA GLU A 57 -13.59 3.05 -1.59
C GLU A 57 -12.74 3.84 -0.59
N ARG A 58 -13.25 4.02 0.63
CA ARG A 58 -12.56 4.75 1.70
C ARG A 58 -12.24 3.77 2.83
N ILE A 59 -10.96 3.64 3.15
CA ILE A 59 -10.45 2.72 4.16
C ILE A 59 -9.80 3.53 5.27
N ASP A 60 -10.42 3.47 6.46
CA ASP A 60 -9.86 4.05 7.68
C ASP A 60 -8.75 3.14 8.22
N LEU A 61 -7.54 3.68 8.35
CA LEU A 61 -6.39 2.97 8.91
C LEU A 61 -6.42 2.92 10.44
N HIS A 62 -7.30 3.67 11.11
CA HIS A 62 -7.46 3.72 12.57
C HIS A 62 -6.13 3.96 13.31
N GLY A 63 -5.32 4.89 12.81
CA GLY A 63 -4.00 5.23 13.36
C GLY A 63 -2.93 4.16 13.12
N LYS A 64 -3.20 3.12 12.33
CA LYS A 64 -2.19 2.10 11.96
C LYS A 64 -1.15 2.68 11.00
N MET A 65 0.00 2.03 10.97
CA MET A 65 1.09 2.35 10.06
C MET A 65 0.87 1.65 8.70
N MET A 66 1.04 2.39 7.62
CA MET A 66 1.19 1.88 6.26
C MET A 66 2.63 2.13 5.80
N MET A 67 3.22 1.13 5.17
CA MET A 67 4.57 1.19 4.62
C MET A 67 4.55 0.68 3.18
N PRO A 68 5.58 1.02 2.37
CA PRO A 68 5.76 0.40 1.06
C PRO A 68 5.92 -1.12 1.23
N GLY A 69 5.56 -1.86 0.18
CA GLY A 69 5.80 -3.30 0.15
C GLY A 69 7.27 -3.61 0.37
N LEU A 70 7.56 -4.71 1.06
CA LEU A 70 8.93 -5.16 1.26
C LEU A 70 9.51 -5.60 -0.10
N ILE A 71 10.68 -5.05 -0.43
CA ILE A 71 11.43 -5.41 -1.63
C ILE A 71 12.65 -6.22 -1.20
N ASP A 72 12.64 -7.51 -1.51
CA ASP A 72 13.81 -8.38 -1.35
C ASP A 72 14.64 -8.34 -2.63
N SER A 73 15.79 -7.68 -2.59
CA SER A 73 16.68 -7.51 -3.74
C SER A 73 17.52 -8.74 -4.03
N HIS A 74 17.63 -9.68 -3.08
CA HIS A 74 18.48 -10.84 -3.23
C HIS A 74 17.96 -12.01 -2.40
N MET A 75 17.14 -12.82 -3.07
CA MET A 75 16.64 -14.06 -2.51
C MET A 75 17.04 -15.26 -3.35
N HIS A 76 17.08 -16.41 -2.69
CA HIS A 76 17.23 -17.71 -3.32
C HIS A 76 15.96 -18.54 -3.10
N PRO A 77 14.89 -18.34 -3.89
CA PRO A 77 13.57 -18.91 -3.60
C PRO A 77 13.60 -20.44 -3.54
N PHE A 78 14.39 -21.08 -4.40
CA PHE A 78 14.55 -22.52 -4.42
C PHE A 78 15.17 -23.05 -3.12
N TRP A 79 16.22 -22.38 -2.62
CA TRP A 79 16.86 -22.77 -1.37
C TRP A 79 15.98 -22.51 -0.16
N VAL A 80 15.26 -21.38 -0.14
CA VAL A 80 14.24 -21.08 0.88
C VAL A 80 13.14 -22.16 0.89
N ALA A 81 12.65 -22.57 -0.28
CA ALA A 81 11.66 -23.64 -0.38
C ALA A 81 12.21 -24.99 0.08
N ASN A 82 13.46 -25.32 -0.25
CA ASN A 82 14.08 -26.57 0.16
C ASN A 82 14.38 -26.62 1.67
N SER A 83 14.80 -25.50 2.28
CA SER A 83 15.07 -25.42 3.72
C SER A 83 13.82 -25.27 4.58
N SER A 84 12.74 -24.71 4.02
CA SER A 84 11.44 -24.58 4.70
C SER A 84 10.61 -25.87 4.69
N ARG A 85 10.99 -26.88 3.88
CA ARG A 85 10.40 -28.22 3.95
C ARG A 85 10.70 -28.85 5.31
N GLY A 86 9.69 -28.88 6.18
CA GLY A 86 9.78 -29.41 7.55
C GLY A 86 9.86 -28.35 8.64
N ALA A 87 9.98 -27.06 8.29
CA ALA A 87 9.93 -25.95 9.23
C ALA A 87 8.48 -25.53 9.48
N THR A 88 7.65 -26.43 10.00
CA THR A 88 6.33 -26.03 10.52
C THR A 88 6.55 -25.36 11.87
N CYS A 89 6.78 -24.04 11.87
CA CYS A 89 6.68 -23.25 13.09
C CYS A 89 5.18 -23.03 13.40
N THR A 90 4.48 -24.09 13.80
CA THR A 90 3.20 -23.94 14.48
C THR A 90 3.48 -23.26 15.80
N MET A 91 3.24 -21.95 15.84
CA MET A 91 3.23 -21.18 17.07
C MET A 91 2.13 -21.77 17.98
N ARG A 92 2.54 -22.61 18.93
CA ARG A 92 1.65 -23.17 19.94
C ARG A 92 1.28 -22.01 20.87
N ARG A 93 0.00 -21.64 20.86
CA ARG A 93 -0.59 -20.72 21.84
C ARG A 93 -0.38 -21.23 23.27
#